data_AF-A0A9D5SCS6-F1
#
_entry.id   AF-A0A9D5SCS6-F1
#
_cell.length_a   1.000
_cell.length_b   1.000
_cell.length_c   1.000
_cell.angle_alpha   90.00
_cell.angle_beta   90.00
_cell.angle_gamma   90.00
#
_symmetry.space_group_name_H-M   'P 1'
#
loop_
_entity.id
_entity.type
_entity.pdbx_description
1 polymer ?
#
loop_
_entity_poly.entity_id
_entity_poly.type
_entity_poly.pdbx_seq_one_letter_code
_entity_poly.pdbx_strand_id
1 'polypeptide(L)'
;MNEAQRKLKMIVNVVVSASVTAIKFENEEEILMRDIFSKSKRENVVRARTLLAVALYKYGYTVEDVSFVLNVSKSAVSKMFVAHEEYKKLSRIYDLTCESVKRQIESYRTQDDEYMQRVTSMIE
;
A
#
# COMPACT_ATOMS: atom_id res chain seq x y z
N MET A 1 -5.38 5.40 19.23
CA MET A 1 -5.44 5.13 17.77
C MET A 1 -6.56 4.14 17.55
N ASN A 2 -7.58 4.49 16.76
CA ASN A 2 -8.69 3.58 16.49
C ASN A 2 -8.28 2.46 15.51
N GLU A 3 -9.11 1.43 15.39
CA GLU A 3 -8.81 0.26 14.55
C GLU A 3 -8.60 0.62 13.08
N ALA A 4 -9.41 1.55 12.54
CA ALA A 4 -9.30 2.03 11.17
C ALA A 4 -7.95 2.73 10.89
N GLN A 5 -7.45 3.53 11.84
CA GLN A 5 -6.14 4.16 11.75
C GLN A 5 -5.00 3.14 11.85
N ARG A 6 -5.15 2.09 12.68
CA ARG A 6 -4.17 1.01 12.79
C ARG A 6 -4.06 0.24 11.46
N LYS A 7 -5.21 -0.13 10.87
CA LYS A 7 -5.29 -0.79 9.57
C LYS A 7 -4.69 0.05 8.45
N LEU A 8 -5.03 1.34 8.40
CA LEU A 8 -4.46 2.28 7.43
C LEU A 8 -2.94 2.33 7.53
N LYS A 9 -2.42 2.52 8.75
CA LYS A 9 -0.97 2.58 9.01
C LYS A 9 -0.27 1.28 8.61
N MET A 10 -0.88 0.13 8.87
CA MET A 10 -0.35 -1.19 8.50
C MET A 10 -0.26 -1.36 6.97
N ILE A 11 -1.32 -1.04 6.23
CA ILE A 11 -1.31 -1.11 4.75
C ILE A 11 -0.24 -0.20 4.17
N VAL A 12 -0.16 1.06 4.66
CA VAL A 12 0.86 2.02 4.23
C VAL A 12 2.26 1.46 4.49
N ASN A 13 2.53 0.94 5.69
CA ASN A 13 3.84 0.40 6.04
C ASN A 13 4.24 -0.81 5.19
N VAL A 14 3.29 -1.72 4.91
CA VAL A 14 3.55 -2.88 4.04
C VAL A 14 3.89 -2.42 2.63
N VAL A 15 3.10 -1.52 2.05
CA VAL A 15 3.34 -1.03 0.69
C VAL A 15 4.65 -0.24 0.61
N VAL A 16 4.93 0.62 1.59
CA VAL A 16 6.21 1.33 1.68
C VAL A 16 7.34 0.30 1.74
N SER A 17 7.33 -0.65 2.67
CA SER A 17 8.41 -1.62 2.81
C SER A 17 8.63 -2.47 1.55
N ALA A 18 7.56 -2.82 0.83
CA ALA A 18 7.64 -3.56 -0.43
C ALA A 18 8.08 -2.70 -1.62
N SER A 19 7.88 -1.38 -1.57
CA SER A 19 8.26 -0.43 -2.62
C SER A 19 9.64 0.19 -2.36
N VAL A 20 10.06 0.23 -1.10
CA VAL A 20 11.41 0.58 -0.63
C VAL A 20 12.25 -0.68 -0.72
N THR A 21 12.34 -1.26 -1.91
CA THR A 21 13.53 -2.04 -2.23
C THR A 21 14.63 -1.03 -2.46
N ALA A 22 15.38 -0.72 -1.39
CA ALA A 22 16.71 -0.18 -1.49
C ALA A 22 17.59 -1.22 -2.18
N ILE A 23 17.38 -1.47 -3.47
CA ILE A 23 18.44 -2.06 -4.24
C ILE A 23 19.41 -0.92 -4.45
N LYS A 24 20.52 -0.97 -3.71
CA LYS A 24 21.73 -0.20 -4.01
C LYS A 24 22.29 -0.69 -5.35
N PHE A 25 21.53 -0.58 -6.42
CA PHE A 25 22.11 -0.42 -7.73
C PHE A 25 22.51 1.05 -7.79
N GLU A 26 23.82 1.28 -7.97
CA GLU A 26 24.40 2.60 -8.11
C GLU A 26 23.49 3.43 -9.03
N ASN A 27 22.89 4.51 -8.50
CA ASN A 27 21.96 5.46 -9.14
C ASN A 27 20.45 5.33 -8.90
N GLU A 28 19.94 4.35 -8.13
CA GLU A 28 18.51 4.37 -7.74
C GLU A 28 18.28 5.15 -6.44
N GLU A 29 17.51 6.24 -6.53
CA GLU A 29 17.13 7.05 -5.36
C GLU A 29 16.16 6.27 -4.45
N GLU A 30 16.49 6.25 -3.16
CA GLU A 30 15.63 5.70 -2.11
C GLU A 30 14.26 6.38 -2.11
N ILE A 31 13.18 5.59 -2.09
CA ILE A 31 11.83 6.09 -1.86
C ILE A 31 11.64 6.21 -0.35
N LEU A 32 11.32 7.40 0.14
CA LEU A 32 10.95 7.59 1.53
C LEU A 32 9.42 7.61 1.65
N MET A 33 8.90 7.29 2.84
CA MET A 33 7.46 7.33 3.13
C MET A 33 6.85 8.68 2.74
N ARG A 34 7.55 9.78 3.01
CA ARG A 34 7.14 11.15 2.64
C ARG A 34 6.97 11.35 1.14
N ASP A 35 7.72 10.61 0.32
CA ASP A 35 7.70 10.77 -1.13
C ASP A 35 6.40 10.20 -1.72
N ILE A 36 5.86 9.14 -1.13
CA ILE A 36 4.58 8.53 -1.55
C ILE A 36 3.44 9.54 -1.40
N PHE A 37 3.45 10.33 -0.33
CA PHE A 37 2.45 11.38 -0.06
C PHE A 37 2.81 12.74 -0.68
N SER A 38 3.96 12.85 -1.34
CA SER A 38 4.39 14.08 -2.02
C SER A 38 3.75 14.21 -3.41
N LYS A 39 3.99 15.36 -4.07
CA LYS A 39 3.67 15.57 -5.49
C LYS A 39 4.77 15.08 -6.44
N SER A 40 5.74 14.30 -5.95
CA SER A 40 6.84 13.79 -6.77
C SER A 40 6.30 12.95 -7.94
N LYS A 41 6.91 13.19 -9.11
CA LYS A 41 6.62 12.53 -10.38
C LYS A 41 7.69 11.50 -10.76
N ARG A 42 8.66 11.22 -9.87
CA ARG A 42 9.61 10.13 -10.09
C ARG A 42 8.83 8.84 -10.31
N GLU A 43 9.19 8.09 -11.34
CA GLU A 43 8.40 6.95 -11.79
C GLU A 43 8.23 5.89 -10.70
N ASN A 44 9.30 5.60 -9.97
CA ASN A 44 9.30 4.67 -8.84
C ASN A 44 8.32 5.11 -7.73
N VAL A 45 8.27 6.40 -7.39
CA VAL A 45 7.32 6.98 -6.44
C VAL A 45 5.88 6.89 -6.96
N VAL A 46 5.66 7.17 -8.25
CA VAL A 46 4.33 7.06 -8.87
C VAL A 46 3.83 5.62 -8.82
N ARG A 47 4.68 4.64 -9.15
CA ARG A 47 4.35 3.20 -9.07
C ARG A 47 4.00 2.79 -7.63
N ALA A 48 4.78 3.23 -6.64
CA ALA A 48 4.52 2.97 -5.23
C ALA A 48 3.20 3.59 -4.75
N ARG A 49 2.92 4.85 -5.15
CA ARG A 49 1.65 5.54 -4.84
C ARG A 49 0.45 4.85 -5.48
N THR A 50 0.58 4.41 -6.73
CA THR A 50 -0.43 3.63 -7.44
C THR A 50 -0.71 2.30 -6.73
N LEU A 51 0.34 1.59 -6.30
CA LEU A 51 0.20 0.36 -5.53
C LEU A 51 -0.53 0.60 -4.20
N LEU A 52 -0.19 1.68 -3.49
CA LEU A 52 -0.86 2.06 -2.25
C LEU A 52 -2.34 2.37 -2.48
N ALA A 53 -2.67 3.12 -3.53
CA ALA A 53 -4.06 3.44 -3.88
C ALA A 53 -4.90 2.17 -4.11
N VAL A 54 -4.36 1.21 -4.87
CA VAL A 54 -5.04 -0.05 -5.17
C VAL A 54 -5.15 -0.94 -3.94
N ALA A 55 -4.10 -1.00 -3.10
CA ALA A 55 -4.15 -1.75 -1.85
C ALA A 55 -5.27 -1.21 -0.96
N LEU A 56 -5.29 0.09 -0.67
CA LEU A 56 -6.34 0.72 0.13
C LEU A 56 -7.74 0.40 -0.43
N TYR A 57 -7.94 0.58 -1.73
CA TYR A 57 -9.23 0.28 -2.35
C TYR A 57 -9.65 -1.20 -2.17
N LYS A 58 -8.73 -2.15 -2.41
CA LYS A 58 -9.01 -3.59 -2.23
C LYS A 58 -9.32 -3.99 -0.80
N TYR A 59 -8.83 -3.22 0.19
CA TYR A 59 -9.09 -3.46 1.61
C TYR A 59 -10.24 -2.61 2.18
N GLY A 60 -11.13 -2.11 1.31
CA GLY A 60 -12.43 -1.55 1.70
C GLY A 60 -12.46 -0.03 1.88
N TYR A 61 -11.38 0.68 1.56
CA TYR A 61 -11.39 2.15 1.53
C TYR A 61 -12.02 2.67 0.24
N THR A 62 -12.81 3.73 0.34
CA THR A 62 -13.46 4.36 -0.81
C THR A 62 -12.47 5.17 -1.66
N VAL A 63 -12.88 5.55 -2.87
CA VAL A 63 -12.06 6.45 -3.72
C VAL A 63 -11.85 7.80 -3.04
N GLU A 64 -12.85 8.27 -2.30
CA GLU A 64 -12.81 9.44 -1.44
C GLU A 64 -11.72 9.31 -0.36
N ASP A 65 -11.70 8.19 0.36
CA ASP A 65 -10.70 7.95 1.41
C ASP A 65 -9.29 7.92 0.83
N VAL A 66 -9.10 7.24 -0.30
CA VAL A 66 -7.80 7.15 -0.98
C VAL A 66 -7.34 8.52 -1.48
N SER A 67 -8.26 9.29 -2.06
CA SER A 67 -8.02 10.67 -2.51
C SER A 67 -7.58 11.56 -1.35
N PHE A 68 -8.22 11.44 -0.20
CA PHE A 68 -7.87 12.16 1.02
C PHE A 68 -6.50 11.74 1.56
N VAL A 69 -6.26 10.43 1.72
CA VAL A 69 -5.00 9.88 2.26
C VAL A 69 -3.80 10.25 1.40
N LEU A 70 -3.93 10.19 0.08
CA LEU A 70 -2.84 10.48 -0.86
C LEU A 70 -2.75 11.95 -1.25
N ASN A 71 -3.68 12.80 -0.79
CA ASN A 71 -3.78 14.21 -1.16
C ASN A 71 -3.77 14.44 -2.69
N VAL A 72 -4.57 13.64 -3.41
CA VAL A 72 -4.74 13.72 -4.86
C VAL A 72 -6.21 13.79 -5.22
N SER A 73 -6.57 14.23 -6.43
CA SER A 73 -7.96 14.24 -6.87
C SER A 73 -8.52 12.82 -7.08
N LYS A 74 -9.84 12.64 -6.91
CA LYS A 74 -10.52 11.37 -7.23
C LYS A 74 -10.23 10.88 -8.65
N SER A 75 -10.19 11.80 -9.62
CA SER A 75 -9.83 11.48 -11.01
C SER A 75 -8.40 10.93 -11.13
N ALA A 76 -7.44 11.44 -10.33
CA ALA A 76 -6.10 10.90 -10.29
C ALA A 76 -6.09 9.48 -9.71
N VAL A 77 -6.89 9.20 -8.68
CA VAL A 77 -7.06 7.85 -8.13
C VAL A 77 -7.59 6.88 -9.19
N SER A 78 -8.62 7.28 -9.95
CA SER A 78 -9.13 6.42 -11.05
C SER A 78 -8.06 6.14 -12.11
N LYS A 79 -7.23 7.12 -12.46
CA LYS A 79 -6.11 6.93 -13.39
C LYS A 79 -5.05 5.99 -12.81
N MET A 80 -4.81 6.00 -11.50
CA MET A 80 -3.91 5.05 -10.85
C MET A 80 -4.41 3.62 -11.00
N PHE A 81 -5.72 3.37 -10.95
CA PHE A 81 -6.26 2.01 -11.15
C PHE A 81 -6.01 1.50 -12.58
N VAL A 82 -6.14 2.37 -13.58
CA VAL A 82 -5.79 2.02 -14.97
C VAL A 82 -4.29 1.76 -15.10
N ALA A 83 -3.46 2.67 -14.56
CA ALA A 83 -2.01 2.54 -14.59
C ALA A 83 -1.51 1.29 -13.85
N HIS A 84 -2.19 0.85 -12.79
CA HIS A 84 -1.87 -0.39 -12.08
C HIS A 84 -1.93 -1.61 -13.00
N GLU A 85 -3.00 -1.75 -13.77
CA GLU A 85 -3.17 -2.85 -14.71
C GLU A 85 -2.13 -2.81 -15.83
N GLU A 86 -1.75 -1.61 -16.28
CA GLU A 86 -0.65 -1.43 -17.24
C GLU A 86 0.70 -1.84 -16.64
N TYR A 87 1.01 -1.40 -15.42
CA TYR A 87 2.26 -1.75 -14.73
C TYR A 87 2.40 -3.25 -14.49
N LYS A 88 1.32 -3.96 -14.15
CA LYS A 88 1.33 -5.41 -14.01
C LYS A 88 1.69 -6.12 -15.32
N LYS A 89 1.21 -5.61 -16.46
CA LYS A 89 1.52 -6.17 -17.79
C LYS A 89 2.94 -5.88 -18.23
N LEU A 90 3.46 -4.70 -17.89
CA LEU A 90 4.76 -4.22 -18.39
C LEU A 90 5.93 -4.60 -17.49
N SER A 91 5.71 -4.87 -16.20
CA SER A 91 6.79 -5.13 -15.23
C SER A 91 6.50 -6.36 -14.37
N ARG A 92 7.26 -7.43 -14.61
CA ARG A 92 7.19 -8.64 -13.79
C ARG A 92 7.56 -8.38 -12.33
N ILE A 93 8.53 -7.49 -12.08
CA ILE A 93 8.91 -7.09 -10.72
C ILE A 93 7.74 -6.41 -10.03
N TYR A 94 7.06 -5.47 -10.70
CA TYR A 94 5.88 -4.81 -10.12
C TYR A 94 4.77 -5.81 -9.78
N ASP A 95 4.50 -6.78 -10.66
CA ASP A 95 3.52 -7.84 -10.42
C ASP A 95 3.90 -8.72 -9.21
N LEU A 96 5.17 -9.11 -9.09
CA LEU A 96 5.67 -9.82 -7.91
C LEU A 96 5.54 -8.98 -6.62
N THR A 97 5.80 -7.68 -6.69
CA THR A 97 5.62 -6.76 -5.56
C THR A 97 4.15 -6.70 -5.14
N CYS A 98 3.21 -6.68 -6.09
CA CYS A 98 1.77 -6.72 -5.79
C CYS A 98 1.38 -7.98 -5.02
N GLU A 99 1.85 -9.15 -5.48
CA GLU A 99 1.59 -10.42 -4.81
C GLU A 99 2.26 -10.52 -3.43
N SER A 100 3.44 -9.92 -3.26
CA SER A 100 4.11 -9.84 -1.96
C SER A 100 3.33 -8.95 -0.98
N VAL A 101 2.89 -7.76 -1.41
CA VAL A 101 2.07 -6.85 -0.60
C VAL A 101 0.78 -7.52 -0.16
N LYS A 102 0.08 -8.18 -1.09
CA LYS A 102 -1.17 -8.90 -0.78
C LYS A 102 -0.95 -9.94 0.32
N ARG A 103 0.04 -10.81 0.15
CA ARG A 103 0.38 -11.86 1.14
C ARG A 103 0.75 -11.28 2.51
N GLN A 104 1.51 -10.19 2.54
CA GLN A 104 1.88 -9.55 3.81
C GLN A 104 0.66 -8.97 4.53
N ILE A 105 -0.24 -8.26 3.83
CA ILE A 105 -1.47 -7.73 4.45
C ILE A 105 -2.38 -8.85 4.95
N GLU A 106 -2.51 -9.95 4.20
CA GLU A 106 -3.29 -11.13 4.61
C GLU A 106 -2.70 -11.82 5.85
N SER A 107 -1.36 -11.91 5.95
CA SER A 107 -0.67 -12.43 7.13
C SER A 107 -0.97 -11.61 8.39
N TYR A 108 -0.98 -10.28 8.29
CA TYR A 108 -1.31 -9.41 9.42
C TYR A 108 -2.75 -9.59 9.90
N ARG A 109 -3.70 -9.76 8.96
CA ARG A 109 -5.10 -9.98 9.31
C ARG A 109 -5.28 -11.25 10.15
N THR A 110 -4.63 -12.33 9.76
CA THR A 110 -4.71 -13.62 10.47
C THR A 110 -4.15 -13.52 11.90
N GLN A 111 -3.05 -12.79 12.08
CA GLN A 111 -2.45 -12.58 13.40
C GLN A 111 -3.32 -11.72 14.33
N ASP A 112 -3.95 -10.66 13.80
CA ASP A 112 -4.88 -9.83 14.57
C ASP A 112 -6.12 -10.64 15.00
N ASP A 113 -6.66 -11.49 14.12
CA ASP A 113 -7.81 -12.36 14.42
C ASP A 113 -7.45 -13.38 15.54
N GLU A 114 -6.28 -14.01 15.46
CA GLU A 114 -5.79 -14.93 16.50
C GLU A 114 -5.56 -14.23 17.86
N TYR A 115 -5.00 -13.02 17.85
CA TYR A 115 -4.81 -12.23 19.07
C TYR A 115 -6.16 -11.90 19.73
N MET A 116 -7.14 -11.46 18.94
CA MET A 116 -8.47 -11.10 19.45
C MET A 116 -9.21 -12.33 19.99
N GLN A 117 -9.07 -13.50 19.36
CA GLN A 117 -9.61 -14.76 19.89
C GLN A 117 -9.00 -15.10 21.26
N ARG A 118 -7.67 -14.99 21.42
CA ARG A 118 -7.00 -15.25 22.70
C ARG A 118 -7.47 -14.30 23.79
N VAL A 119 -7.55 -13.01 23.52
CA VAL A 119 -8.02 -12.02 24.50
C VAL A 119 -9.47 -12.30 24.91
N THR A 120 -10.34 -12.66 23.96
CA THR A 120 -11.74 -12.96 24.25
C THR A 120 -11.87 -14.21 25.13
N SER A 121 -11.07 -15.25 24.88
CA SER A 121 -11.04 -16.47 25.71
C SER A 121 -10.46 -16.28 27.12
N MET A 122 -9.84 -15.15 27.43
CA MET A 122 -9.31 -14.84 28.76
C MET A 122 -10.30 -14.05 29.63
N ILE A 123 -11.43 -13.61 29.06
CA ILE A 123 -12.46 -12.80 29.74
C ILE A 123 -13.70 -13.66 30.08
N GLU A 124 -13.76 -14.89 29.58
CA GLU A 124 -14.73 -15.94 29.95
C GLU A 124 -14.17 -16.87 31.03
#